data_AF-A0A927T3J2-F1
#
_entry.id   AF-A0A927T3J2-F1
#
_cell.length_a   1.000
_cell.length_b   1.000
_cell.length_c   1.000
_cell.angle_alpha   90.00
_cell.angle_beta   90.00
_cell.angle_gamma   90.00
#
_symmetry.space_group_name_H-M   'P 1'
#
loop_
_entity.id
_entity.type
_entity.pdbx_description
1 polymer ?
#
loop_
_entity_poly.entity_id
_entity_poly.type
_entity_poly.pdbx_seq_one_letter_code
_entity_poly.pdbx_strand_id
1 'polypeptide(L)'
;MLSSAVIEIDLHGLRTDEAIRKVKNEVNKAPRSVYTIRVIHGYHGGTSIRSAIMDEFSYGRCDKVIRVKPGSNPGITELVLREL
;
A
#
# COMPACT_ATOMS: atom_id res chain seq x y z
N MET A 1 8.85 21.05 -5.59
CA MET A 1 7.91 20.00 -5.14
C MET A 1 8.58 18.67 -5.36
N LEU A 2 9.00 17.98 -4.31
CA LEU A 2 9.69 16.70 -4.44
C LEU A 2 8.68 15.66 -4.92
N SER A 3 8.80 15.23 -6.17
CA SER A 3 8.20 13.99 -6.65
C SER A 3 8.93 12.84 -5.95
N SER A 4 8.61 12.59 -4.67
CA SER A 4 9.08 11.40 -3.96
C SER A 4 8.78 10.18 -4.83
N ALA A 5 9.71 9.24 -4.99
CA ALA A 5 9.48 8.13 -5.89
C ALA A 5 8.34 7.26 -5.35
N VAL A 6 7.22 7.25 -6.09
CA VAL A 6 6.01 6.50 -5.80
C VAL A 6 5.93 5.32 -6.76
N ILE A 7 5.60 4.14 -6.24
CA ILE A 7 5.20 3.00 -7.05
C ILE A 7 3.68 2.82 -6.88
N GLU A 8 2.97 2.62 -7.98
CA GLU A 8 1.54 2.30 -7.97
C GLU A 8 1.31 0.82 -8.27
N ILE A 9 0.40 0.19 -7.51
CA ILE A 9 0.05 -1.22 -7.65
C ILE A 9 -1.47 -1.33 -7.76
N ASP A 10 -1.93 -1.93 -8.86
CA ASP A 10 -3.34 -2.28 -9.04
C ASP A 10 -3.67 -3.60 -8.33
N LEU A 11 -4.70 -3.56 -7.49
CA LEU A 11 -5.27 -4.66 -6.72
C LEU A 11 -6.74 -4.91 -7.07
N HIS A 12 -7.31 -4.16 -8.02
CA HIS A 12 -8.72 -4.27 -8.36
C HIS A 12 -9.08 -5.70 -8.81
N GLY A 13 -10.17 -6.23 -8.25
CA GLY A 13 -10.66 -7.58 -8.56
C GLY A 13 -9.89 -8.73 -7.92
N LEU A 14 -8.81 -8.47 -7.18
CA LEU A 14 -8.09 -9.52 -6.45
C LEU A 14 -8.85 -9.97 -5.20
N ARG A 15 -8.64 -11.22 -4.80
CA ARG A 15 -9.01 -11.66 -3.45
C ARG A 15 -8.07 -11.02 -2.42
N THR A 16 -8.56 -10.85 -1.21
CA THR A 16 -7.82 -10.19 -0.12
C THR A 16 -6.44 -10.80 0.13
N ASP A 17 -6.32 -12.12 0.14
CA ASP A 17 -5.04 -12.81 0.37
C ASP A 17 -4.07 -12.65 -0.80
N GLU A 18 -4.56 -12.62 -2.04
CA GLU A 18 -3.74 -12.33 -3.24
C GLU A 18 -3.23 -10.89 -3.21
N ALA A 19 -4.10 -9.94 -2.85
CA ALA A 19 -3.75 -8.53 -2.67
C ALA A 19 -2.65 -8.36 -1.61
N ILE A 20 -2.81 -8.98 -0.44
CA ILE A 20 -1.78 -8.92 0.63
C ILE A 20 -0.45 -9.52 0.17
N ARG A 21 -0.46 -10.69 -0.47
CA ARG A 21 0.77 -11.31 -0.99
C ARG A 21 1.47 -10.41 -2.00
N LYS A 22 0.71 -9.81 -2.93
CA LYS A 22 1.25 -8.87 -3.93
C LYS A 22 1.89 -7.66 -3.27
N VAL A 23 1.20 -7.03 -2.32
CA VAL A 23 1.73 -5.84 -1.62
C VAL A 23 2.96 -6.19 -0.77
N LYS A 24 2.97 -7.33 -0.05
CA LYS A 24 4.15 -7.78 0.69
C LYS A 24 5.36 -7.97 -0.22
N ASN A 25 5.17 -8.59 -1.38
CA ASN A 25 6.24 -8.77 -2.38
C ASN A 25 6.83 -7.43 -2.83
N GLU A 26 5.98 -6.46 -3.16
CA GLU A 26 6.42 -5.14 -3.61
C GLU A 26 7.10 -4.33 -2.50
N VAL A 27 6.58 -4.34 -1.27
CA VAL A 27 7.24 -3.72 -0.11
C VAL A 27 8.63 -4.33 0.11
N ASN A 28 8.75 -5.66 -0.01
CA ASN A 28 10.03 -6.34 0.17
C ASN A 28 11.04 -6.01 -0.93
N LYS A 29 10.58 -5.84 -2.18
CA LYS A 29 11.44 -5.51 -3.33
C LYS A 29 11.74 -4.01 -3.47
N ALA A 30 10.96 -3.14 -2.84
CA ALA A 30 11.10 -1.69 -2.97
C ALA A 30 12.53 -1.21 -2.64
N PRO A 31 13.24 -0.56 -3.58
CA PRO A 31 14.58 -0.05 -3.32
C PRO A 31 14.55 1.14 -2.37
N ARG A 32 15.74 1.57 -1.91
CA ARG A 32 15.89 2.69 -0.96
C ARG A 32 15.35 4.03 -1.47
N SER A 33 15.29 4.21 -2.79
CA SER A 33 14.76 5.42 -3.43
C SER A 33 13.24 5.54 -3.38
N VAL A 34 12.49 4.47 -3.08
CA VAL A 34 11.02 4.50 -3.02
C VAL A 34 10.55 4.98 -1.65
N TYR A 35 9.69 6.00 -1.65
CA TYR A 35 9.16 6.59 -0.42
C TYR A 35 7.75 6.10 -0.12
N THR A 36 6.97 5.82 -1.17
CA THR A 36 5.56 5.44 -1.02
C THR A 36 5.21 4.36 -2.02
N ILE A 37 4.46 3.36 -1.57
CA ILE A 37 3.71 2.46 -2.43
C ILE A 37 2.24 2.84 -2.34
N ARG A 38 1.63 3.12 -3.47
CA ARG A 38 0.20 3.41 -3.60
C ARG A 38 -0.52 2.17 -4.10
N VAL A 39 -1.46 1.66 -3.32
CA VAL A 39 -2.28 0.52 -3.70
C VAL A 39 -3.65 1.00 -4.16
N ILE A 40 -4.08 0.55 -5.33
CA ILE A 40 -5.34 0.90 -5.96
C ILE A 40 -6.23 -0.34 -5.85
N HIS A 41 -7.17 -0.34 -4.90
CA HIS A 41 -8.05 -1.48 -4.63
C HIS A 41 -9.49 -1.25 -5.07
N GLY A 42 -9.80 -0.04 -5.55
CA GLY A 42 -11.14 0.35 -6.00
C GLY A 42 -12.10 0.62 -4.83
N TYR A 43 -13.26 1.18 -5.14
CA TYR A 43 -14.24 1.57 -4.10
C TYR A 43 -15.26 0.46 -3.81
N HIS A 44 -15.86 -0.10 -4.86
CA HIS A 44 -16.90 -1.13 -4.74
C HIS A 44 -16.26 -2.52 -4.63
N GLY A 45 -16.36 -3.16 -3.46
CA GLY A 45 -15.68 -4.42 -3.15
C GLY A 45 -14.27 -4.26 -2.56
N GLY A 46 -13.62 -3.12 -2.83
CA GLY A 46 -12.27 -2.79 -2.34
C GLY A 46 -12.17 -2.54 -0.83
N THR A 47 -13.29 -2.32 -0.13
CA THR A 47 -13.29 -2.16 1.35
C THR A 47 -12.65 -3.34 2.06
N SER A 48 -12.85 -4.58 1.57
CA SER A 48 -12.24 -5.78 2.15
C SER A 48 -10.71 -5.77 2.02
N ILE A 49 -10.21 -5.38 0.85
CA ILE A 49 -8.78 -5.22 0.58
C ILE A 49 -8.22 -4.08 1.42
N ARG A 50 -8.90 -2.93 1.49
CA ARG A 50 -8.51 -1.81 2.34
C ARG A 50 -8.34 -2.23 3.79
N SER A 51 -9.33 -2.91 4.37
CA SER A 51 -9.26 -3.36 5.77
C SER A 51 -8.08 -4.30 5.99
N ALA A 52 -7.88 -5.27 5.09
CA ALA A 52 -6.75 -6.18 5.20
C ALA A 52 -5.39 -5.48 5.06
N ILE A 53 -5.27 -4.49 4.17
CA ILE A 53 -4.05 -3.67 4.05
C ILE A 53 -3.79 -2.92 5.35
N MET A 54 -4.82 -2.30 5.93
CA MET A 54 -4.71 -1.61 7.21
C MET A 54 -4.28 -2.58 8.33
N ASP A 55 -4.92 -3.75 8.42
CA ASP A 55 -4.61 -4.74 9.45
C ASP A 55 -3.20 -5.30 9.30
N GLU A 56 -2.75 -5.61 8.08
CA GLU A 56 -1.47 -6.28 7.86
C GLU A 56 -0.27 -5.35 7.96
N PHE A 57 -0.40 -4.09 7.52
CA PHE A 57 0.75 -3.18 7.36
C PHE A 57 0.78 -2.02 8.36
N SER A 58 -0.21 -1.90 9.23
CA SER A 58 -0.20 -0.90 10.32
C SER A 58 0.42 -1.47 11.60
N TYR A 59 0.53 -0.62 12.63
CA TYR A 59 0.92 -1.01 13.99
C TYR A 59 2.28 -1.73 14.11
N GLY A 60 3.22 -1.42 13.20
CA GLY A 60 4.56 -2.02 13.22
C GLY A 60 4.60 -3.50 12.84
N ARG A 61 3.55 -4.04 12.21
CA ARG A 61 3.53 -5.43 11.72
C ARG A 61 4.42 -5.67 10.49
N CYS A 62 4.91 -4.61 9.87
CA CYS A 62 5.84 -4.68 8.74
C CYS A 62 6.94 -3.61 8.89
N ASP A 63 8.18 -4.03 9.17
CA ASP A 63 9.31 -3.14 9.46
C ASP A 63 9.61 -2.09 8.38
N LYS A 64 9.29 -2.41 7.12
CA LYS A 64 9.51 -1.50 5.99
C LYS A 64 8.42 -0.45 5.82
N VAL A 65 7.25 -0.62 6.44
CA VAL A 65 6.12 0.30 6.33
C VAL A 65 6.04 1.13 7.59
N ILE A 66 6.37 2.41 7.48
CA ILE A 66 6.38 3.32 8.63
C ILE A 66 4.98 3.87 8.93
N ARG A 67 4.13 3.97 7.91
CA ARG A 67 2.75 4.48 8.04
C ARG A 67 1.88 4.00 6.89
N VAL A 68 0.64 3.65 7.22
CA VAL A 68 -0.44 3.44 6.24
C VAL A 68 -1.41 4.61 6.35
N LYS A 69 -1.79 5.22 5.23
CA LYS A 69 -2.74 6.34 5.20
C LYS A 69 -3.70 6.27 4.01
N PRO A 70 -4.87 6.93 4.08
CA PRO A 70 -5.74 7.10 2.91
C PRO A 70 -5.01 7.81 1.76
N GLY A 71 -5.33 7.41 0.52
CA GLY A 71 -4.86 8.10 -0.68
C GLY A 71 -5.73 9.30 -1.06
N SER A 72 -5.54 9.78 -2.30
CA SER A 72 -6.30 10.91 -2.85
C SER A 72 -7.78 10.62 -3.09
N ASN A 73 -8.18 9.34 -3.10
CA ASN A 73 -9.57 8.93 -3.13
C ASN A 73 -9.77 7.63 -2.32
N PRO A 74 -11.03 7.26 -2.00
CA PRO A 74 -11.34 6.11 -1.14
C PRO A 74 -10.88 4.74 -1.67
N GLY A 75 -10.65 4.59 -2.97
CA GLY A 75 -10.15 3.35 -3.59
C GLY A 75 -8.63 3.22 -3.57
N ILE A 76 -7.93 4.12 -2.86
CA ILE A 76 -6.48 4.18 -2.79
C ILE A 76 -6.02 4.18 -1.33
N THR A 77 -4.94 3.46 -1.07
CA THR A 77 -4.22 3.48 0.21
C THR A 77 -2.73 3.65 -0.04
N GLU A 78 -2.06 4.47 0.75
CA GLU A 78 -0.63 4.75 0.63
C GLU A 78 0.13 4.10 1.79
N LEU A 79 1.05 3.21 1.46
CA LEU A 79 2.04 2.62 2.36
C LEU A 79 3.31 3.47 2.25
N VAL A 80 3.54 4.30 3.26
CA VAL A 80 4.76 5.11 3.36
C VAL A 80 5.87 4.20 3.88
N LEU A 81 6.98 4.16 3.14
CA LEU A 81 8.16 3.38 3.49
C LEU A 81 9.26 4.25 4.11
N ARG A 82 9.31 5.54 3.76
CA ARG A 82 10.33 6.51 4.20
C ARG A 82 9.75 7.91 4.30
N GLU A 83 10.30 8.73 5.20
CA GLU A 83 10.06 10.18 5.25
C GLU A 83 11.25 10.92 4.64
N LEU A 84 11.01 12.14 4.15
CA LEU A 84 12.04 13.05 3.65
C LEU A 84 12.78 13.71 4.80
#